data_AF-A0A4R3VAW4-F1
#
_entry.id   AF-A0A4R3VAW4-F1
#
_cell.length_a   1.000
_cell.length_b   1.000
_cell.length_c   1.000
_cell.angle_alpha   90.00
_cell.angle_beta   90.00
_cell.angle_gamma   90.00
#
_symmetry.space_group_name_H-M   'P 1'
#
loop_
_entity.id
_entity.type
_entity.pdbx_description
1 polymer ?
#
loop_
_entity_poly.entity_id
_entity_poly.type
_entity_poly.pdbx_seq_one_letter_code
_entity_poly.pdbx_strand_id
1 'polypeptide(L)' 'MRLRNLFLAGFLVVIVTLGLMIDIVRPEGDHVTLLVLAPHPTLGFTYTGGEEGSWERAHPGSERPWWLTGRYKVLIELD' A
#
# COMPACT_ATOMS: atom_id res chain seq x y z
N MET A 1 10.93 32.55 -15.06
CA MET A 1 11.47 31.45 -14.22
C MET A 1 10.46 30.82 -13.25
N ARG A 2 9.45 31.54 -12.72
CA ARG A 2 8.53 30.99 -11.68
C ARG A 2 7.61 29.85 -12.17
N LEU A 3 7.04 29.96 -13.37
CA LEU A 3 6.04 28.99 -13.85
C LEU A 3 6.61 27.58 -14.07
N ARG A 4 7.81 27.46 -14.67
CA ARG A 4 8.48 26.17 -14.89
C ARG A 4 8.74 25.40 -13.60
N ASN A 5 9.14 26.10 -12.54
CA ASN A 5 9.46 25.49 -11.26
C ASN A 5 8.18 25.00 -10.54
N LEU A 6 7.06 25.70 -10.71
CA LEU A 6 5.75 25.26 -10.24
C LEU A 6 5.27 24.00 -10.94
N PHE A 7 5.44 23.90 -12.26
CA PHE A 7 5.12 22.69 -13.01
C PHE A 7 5.96 21.50 -12.57
N LEU A 8 7.27 21.69 -12.39
CA LEU A 8 8.16 20.64 -11.90
C LEU A 8 7.79 20.17 -10.49
N ALA A 9 7.47 21.11 -9.59
CA ALA A 9 7.04 20.77 -8.24
C ALA A 9 5.72 19.99 -8.23
N GLY A 10 4.73 20.43 -9.01
CA GLY A 10 3.45 19.72 -9.13
C GLY A 10 3.62 18.31 -9.69
N PHE A 11 4.45 18.16 -10.73
CA PHE A 11 4.74 16.85 -11.31
C PHE A 11 5.45 15.92 -10.32
N LEU A 12 6.41 16.44 -9.56
CA LEU A 12 7.11 15.69 -8.53
C LEU A 12 6.14 15.19 -7.44
N VAL A 13 5.23 16.05 -6.99
CA VAL A 13 4.21 15.68 -5.99
C VAL A 13 3.35 14.54 -6.52
N VAL A 14 2.88 14.62 -7.78
CA VAL A 14 2.08 13.56 -8.39
C VAL A 14 2.82 12.23 -8.43
N ILE A 15 4.09 12.23 -8.87
CA ILE A 15 4.90 11.00 -8.90
C ILE A 15 5.06 10.41 -7.51
N VAL A 16 5.41 11.23 -6.53
CA VAL A 16 5.62 10.78 -5.16
C VAL A 16 4.32 10.21 -4.58
N THR A 17 3.19 10.90 -4.75
CA THR A 17 1.90 10.43 -4.29
C THR A 17 1.51 9.09 -4.92
N LEU A 18 1.73 8.92 -6.23
CA LEU A 18 1.47 7.65 -6.91
C LEU A 18 2.42 6.54 -6.42
N GLY A 19 3.70 6.85 -6.19
CA GLY A 19 4.67 5.91 -5.67
C GLY A 19 4.32 5.43 -4.26
N LEU A 20 3.77 6.30 -3.41
CA LEU A 20 3.29 5.97 -2.07
C LEU A 20 2.00 5.15 -2.07
N MET A 21 1.40 4.86 -3.23
CA MET A 21 0.26 3.95 -3.33
C MET A 21 0.68 2.55 -3.78
N ILE A 22 1.97 2.32 -4.08
CA ILE A 22 2.47 1.03 -4.52
C ILE A 22 3.07 0.29 -3.33
N ASP A 23 2.42 -0.79 -2.92
CA ASP A 23 2.79 -1.57 -1.75
C ASP A 23 2.96 -3.06 -2.10
N ILE A 24 3.63 -3.79 -1.21
CA ILE A 24 3.76 -5.25 -1.27
C ILE A 24 2.88 -5.88 -0.20
N VAL A 25 2.04 -6.84 -0.59
CA VAL A 25 1.21 -7.62 0.34
C VAL A 25 1.53 -9.10 0.20
N ARG A 26 1.79 -9.78 1.31
CA ARG A 26 1.93 -11.23 1.40
C ARG A 26 0.82 -11.78 2.29
N PRO A 27 -0.29 -12.26 1.72
CA PRO A 27 -1.42 -12.78 2.49
C PRO A 27 -1.01 -13.94 3.40
N GLU A 28 -1.69 -14.09 4.55
CA GLU A 28 -1.44 -15.23 5.43
C GLU A 28 -1.91 -16.54 4.79
N GLY A 29 -1.07 -17.58 4.88
CA GLY A 29 -1.39 -18.92 4.35
C GLY A 29 -1.19 -19.07 2.84
N ASP A 30 -0.87 -18.00 2.13
CA ASP A 30 -0.53 -18.04 0.71
C ASP A 30 0.99 -17.87 0.51
N HIS A 31 1.55 -18.53 -0.49
CA HIS A 31 2.99 -18.47 -0.78
C HIS A 31 3.33 -17.36 -1.80
N VAL A 32 2.33 -16.57 -2.18
CA VAL A 32 2.45 -15.52 -3.20
C VAL A 32 2.84 -14.17 -2.59
N THR A 33 3.66 -13.42 -3.33
CA THR A 33 3.91 -12.01 -3.01
C THR A 33 3.20 -11.14 -4.03
N LEU A 34 2.37 -10.19 -3.59
CA LEU A 34 1.60 -9.33 -4.46
C LEU A 34 2.17 -7.92 -4.46
N LEU A 35 2.48 -7.38 -5.64
CA LEU A 35 2.62 -5.94 -5.83
C LEU A 35 1.24 -5.36 -6.09
N VAL A 36 0.82 -4.41 -5.26
CA VAL A 36 -0.56 -3.90 -5.25
C VAL A 36 -0.59 -2.38 -5.31
N LEU A 37 -1.73 -1.86 -5.74
CA LEU A 37 -2.09 -0.46 -5.62
C LEU A 37 -3.04 -0.29 -4.43
N ALA A 38 -2.57 0.40 -3.40
CA ALA A 38 -3.33 0.82 -2.22
C ALA A 38 -4.42 1.82 -2.60
N PRO A 39 -5.54 1.89 -1.86
CA PRO A 39 -6.63 2.82 -2.15
C PRO A 39 -6.28 4.29 -1.88
N HIS A 40 -5.25 4.54 -1.06
CA HIS A 40 -4.73 5.86 -0.71
C HIS A 40 -3.23 5.76 -0.42
N PRO A 41 -2.48 6.88 -0.46
CA PRO A 41 -1.06 6.87 -0.11
C PRO A 41 -0.81 6.32 1.28
N THR A 42 0.19 5.47 1.41
CA THR A 42 0.61 4.78 2.63
C THR A 42 2.09 5.04 2.88
N LEU A 43 2.48 4.93 4.15
CA LEU A 43 3.91 4.99 4.55
C LEU A 43 4.49 3.59 4.79
N GLY A 44 3.63 2.56 4.87
CA GLY A 44 4.05 1.17 4.97
C GLY A 44 4.20 0.59 3.57
N PHE A 45 5.36 0.02 3.27
CA PHE A 45 5.69 -0.50 1.94
C PHE A 45 5.45 -2.01 1.81
N THR A 46 5.36 -2.73 2.94
CA THR A 46 5.24 -4.19 2.98
C THR A 46 4.33 -4.62 4.11
N TYR A 47 3.36 -5.48 3.82
CA TYR A 47 2.46 -6.10 4.78
C TYR A 47 2.52 -7.62 4.65
N THR A 48 2.56 -8.34 5.77
CA THR A 48 2.80 -9.80 5.75
C THR A 48 1.78 -10.60 6.54
N GLY A 49 1.61 -11.87 6.19
CA GLY A 49 0.56 -12.74 6.72
C GLY A 49 0.52 -12.85 8.24
N GLY A 50 1.65 -12.80 8.94
CA GLY A 50 1.67 -12.82 10.41
C GLY A 50 1.09 -11.56 11.08
N GLU A 51 0.83 -10.51 10.29
CA GLU A 51 0.29 -9.25 10.78
C GLU A 51 -1.23 -9.30 10.97
N GLU A 52 -1.97 -10.23 10.34
CA GLU A 52 -3.42 -10.33 10.52
C GLU A 52 -3.76 -10.71 11.97
N GLY A 53 -3.32 -11.89 12.41
CA GLY A 53 -3.61 -12.37 13.76
C GLY A 53 -2.96 -11.53 14.87
N SER A 54 -1.83 -10.85 14.60
CA SER A 54 -1.24 -9.93 15.59
C SER A 54 -2.00 -8.60 15.64
N TRP A 55 -2.44 -8.06 14.51
CA TRP A 55 -3.23 -6.84 14.45
C TRP A 55 -4.59 -7.03 15.12
N GLU A 56 -5.29 -8.14 14.85
CA GLU A 56 -6.60 -8.43 15.46
C GLU A 56 -6.52 -8.56 16.98
N ARG A 57 -5.47 -9.21 17.49
CA ARG A 57 -5.24 -9.31 18.93
C ARG A 57 -4.92 -7.96 19.57
N ALA A 58 -4.22 -7.08 18.85
CA ALA A 58 -3.88 -5.75 19.32
C ALA A 58 -5.04 -4.75 19.20
N HIS A 59 -5.98 -4.95 18.27
CA HIS A 59 -7.08 -4.03 17.97
C HIS A 59 -8.43 -4.75 17.91
N PRO A 60 -8.89 -5.35 19.03
CA PRO A 60 -10.15 -6.09 19.05
C PRO A 60 -11.34 -5.17 18.74
N GLY A 61 -12.13 -5.52 17.72
CA GLY A 61 -13.33 -4.78 17.33
C GLY A 61 -13.10 -3.53 16.47
N SER A 62 -11.85 -3.21 16.13
CA SER A 62 -11.54 -2.15 15.18
C SER A 62 -11.78 -2.59 13.73
N GLU A 63 -12.06 -1.65 12.83
CA GLU A 63 -12.14 -1.95 11.39
C GLU A 63 -10.77 -2.40 10.88
N ARG A 64 -10.76 -3.55 10.18
CA ARG A 64 -9.54 -4.09 9.60
C ARG A 64 -8.96 -3.12 8.56
N PRO A 65 -7.63 -2.94 8.52
CA PRO A 65 -6.97 -2.12 7.51
C PRO A 65 -7.19 -2.66 6.10
N TRP A 66 -7.05 -1.79 5.10
CA TRP A 66 -7.34 -2.11 3.70
C TRP A 66 -6.60 -3.36 3.18
N TRP A 67 -5.35 -3.57 3.61
CA TRP A 67 -4.52 -4.71 3.22
C TRP A 67 -4.96 -6.03 3.85
N LEU A 68 -5.65 -6.01 5.00
CA LEU A 68 -6.29 -7.20 5.59
C LEU A 68 -7.67 -7.50 5.01
N THR A 69 -8.33 -6.50 4.44
CA THR A 69 -9.67 -6.66 3.85
C THR A 69 -9.64 -7.04 2.37
N GLY A 70 -8.45 -7.15 1.75
CA GLY A 70 -8.33 -7.36 0.31
C GLY A 70 -8.76 -6.16 -0.53
N ARG A 71 -8.90 -4.96 0.06
CA ARG A 71 -9.36 -3.72 -0.61
C ARG A 71 -8.21 -3.05 -1.36
N TYR A 72 -7.60 -3.75 -2.31
CA TYR A 72 -6.51 -3.26 -3.15
C TYR A 72 -6.59 -3.87 -4.55
N LYS A 73 -5.91 -3.24 -5.52
CA LYS A 73 -5.77 -3.80 -6.86
C LYS A 73 -4.43 -4.50 -6.99
N VAL A 74 -4.44 -5.77 -7.37
CA VAL A 74 -3.20 -6.49 -7.71
C VAL A 74 -2.67 -5.93 -9.03
N LEU A 75 -1.41 -5.51 -9.02
CA LEU A 75 -0.68 -5.08 -10.20
C LEU A 75 0.06 -6.27 -10.81
N ILE A 76 0.81 -6.99 -9.95
CA ILE A 76 1.67 -8.11 -10.34
C ILE A 76 1.70 -9.13 -9.20
N GLU A 77 1.62 -10.41 -9.54
CA GLU A 77 1.96 -11.52 -8.66
C GLU A 77 3.43 -11.88 -8.89
N LEU A 78 4.19 -11.97 -7.79
CA LEU A 78 5.62 -12.25 -7.78
C LEU A 78 5.81 -13.66 -7.24
N ASP A 79 6.39 -14.52 -8.10
CA ASP A 79 6.85 -15.89 -7.79
C ASP A 79 8.14 -15.90 -6.94
#